data_AF-A0A9P0XGQ4-F1
#
_entry.id   AF-A0A9P0XGQ4-F1
#
_cell.length_a   1.000
_cell.length_b   1.000
_cell.length_c   1.000
_cell.angle_alpha   90.00
_cell.angle_beta   90.00
_cell.angle_gamma   90.00
#
_symmetry.space_group_name_H-M   'P 1'
#
loop_
_entity.id
_entity.type
_entity.pdbx_description
1 polymer ?
#
loop_
_entity_poly.entity_id
_entity_poly.type
_entity_poly.pdbx_seq_one_letter_code
_entity_poly.pdbx_strand_id
1 'polypeptide(L)'
;MRPSSTFGAENEKSLSKHIKDLQMKGFPLTIDDLRTISFKFAEQLGIKHRFHIESEKASYDWVHMFLKRNSDILLRKSEGVSYARSQGMTKAEVNVYFEMLGRILSDNDLISKPSYAEHVKPIPNC
;
A
#
# COMPACT_ATOMS: atom_id res chain seq x y z
N MET A 1 4.15 12.65 -28.81
CA MET A 1 2.68 12.65 -28.62
C MET A 1 2.34 12.05 -27.27
N ARG A 2 1.43 12.67 -26.51
CA ARG A 2 0.93 12.12 -25.23
C ARG A 2 0.02 10.92 -25.55
N PRO A 3 0.20 9.75 -24.90
CA PRO A 3 -0.60 8.58 -25.23
C PRO A 3 -2.08 8.80 -24.88
N SER A 4 -2.99 8.40 -25.77
CA SER A 4 -4.43 8.62 -25.60
C SER A 4 -4.97 7.99 -24.30
N SER A 5 -5.85 8.72 -23.60
CA SER A 5 -6.45 8.30 -22.33
C SER A 5 -7.81 7.62 -22.57
N THR A 6 -8.00 6.43 -22.02
CA THR A 6 -9.29 5.71 -22.06
C THR A 6 -10.37 6.43 -21.25
N PHE A 7 -10.00 7.14 -20.19
CA PHE A 7 -10.95 7.73 -19.24
C PHE A 7 -11.23 9.22 -19.48
N GLY A 8 -10.43 9.88 -20.33
CA GLY A 8 -10.42 11.33 -20.42
C GLY A 8 -9.65 11.98 -19.27
N ALA A 9 -9.38 13.29 -19.38
CA ALA A 9 -8.47 13.99 -18.47
C ALA A 9 -8.97 14.02 -17.01
N GLU A 10 -10.26 14.31 -16.80
CA GLU A 10 -10.84 14.47 -15.46
C GLU A 10 -10.90 13.14 -14.68
N ASN A 11 -11.42 12.09 -15.32
CA ASN A 11 -11.52 10.78 -14.69
C ASN A 11 -10.14 10.15 -14.46
N GLU A 12 -9.19 10.36 -15.38
CA GLU A 12 -7.81 9.90 -15.19
C GLU A 12 -7.14 10.61 -14.00
N LYS A 13 -7.40 11.91 -13.82
CA LYS A 13 -6.92 12.67 -12.66
C LYS A 13 -7.55 12.16 -11.35
N SER A 14 -8.86 11.85 -11.37
CA SER A 14 -9.56 11.27 -10.22
C SER A 14 -8.97 9.91 -9.83
N LEU A 15 -8.76 9.02 -10.80
CA LEU A 15 -8.14 7.71 -10.58
C LEU A 15 -6.71 7.83 -10.06
N SER A 16 -5.91 8.72 -10.66
CA SER A 16 -4.53 9.01 -10.24
C SER A 16 -4.49 9.52 -8.79
N LYS A 17 -5.40 10.42 -8.41
CA LYS A 17 -5.52 10.91 -7.04
C LYS A 17 -5.85 9.78 -6.06
N HIS A 18 -6.83 8.93 -6.40
CA HIS A 18 -7.21 7.81 -5.56
C HIS A 18 -6.04 6.85 -5.30
N ILE A 19 -5.27 6.53 -6.34
CA ILE A 19 -4.07 5.67 -6.22
C ILE A 19 -3.02 6.30 -5.29
N LYS A 20 -2.79 7.61 -5.41
CA LYS A 20 -1.84 8.33 -4.55
C LYS A 20 -2.32 8.38 -3.10
N ASP A 21 -3.61 8.58 -2.87
CA ASP A 21 -4.18 8.55 -1.52
C ASP A 21 -3.99 7.18 -0.85
N LEU A 22 -4.12 6.09 -1.62
CA LEU A 22 -3.83 4.74 -1.12
C LEU A 22 -2.34 4.56 -0.79
N GLN A 23 -1.44 5.04 -1.66
CA GLN A 23 0.00 5.01 -1.42
C GLN A 23 0.40 5.78 -0.15
N MET A 24 -0.15 6.98 0.04
CA MET A 24 0.10 7.79 1.24
C MET A 24 -0.38 7.10 2.52
N LYS A 25 -1.47 6.32 2.44
CA LYS A 25 -2.00 5.53 3.56
C LYS A 25 -1.25 4.22 3.81
N GLY A 26 -0.16 3.96 3.07
CA GLY A 26 0.65 2.75 3.24
C GLY A 26 0.14 1.53 2.49
N PHE A 27 -0.80 1.70 1.56
CA PHE A 27 -1.33 0.64 0.69
C PHE A 27 -0.89 0.86 -0.76
N PRO A 28 0.40 0.63 -1.08
CA PRO A 28 0.87 0.72 -2.44
C PRO A 28 0.27 -0.42 -3.27
N LEU A 29 -0.25 -0.06 -4.44
CA LEU A 29 -0.87 -1.00 -5.35
C LEU A 29 0.17 -1.79 -6.15
N THR A 30 -0.16 -3.05 -6.43
CA THR A 30 0.53 -3.84 -7.44
C THR A 30 0.02 -3.51 -8.84
N ILE A 31 0.72 -3.99 -9.88
CA ILE A 31 0.26 -3.89 -11.26
C ILE A 31 -1.11 -4.56 -11.42
N ASP A 32 -1.33 -5.71 -10.78
CA ASP A 32 -2.59 -6.45 -10.92
C ASP A 32 -3.76 -5.76 -10.22
N ASP A 33 -3.50 -5.13 -9.07
CA ASP A 33 -4.50 -4.30 -8.39
C ASP A 33 -4.90 -3.11 -9.26
N LEU A 34 -3.92 -2.42 -9.85
CA LEU A 34 -4.18 -1.29 -10.76
C LEU A 34 -5.04 -1.72 -11.95
N ARG A 35 -4.78 -2.91 -12.52
CA ARG A 35 -5.57 -3.44 -13.64
C ARG A 35 -7.01 -3.72 -13.25
N THR A 36 -7.21 -4.29 -12.07
CA THR A 36 -8.53 -4.62 -11.52
C THR A 36 -9.32 -3.35 -11.15
N ILE A 37 -8.68 -2.41 -10.45
CA ILE A 37 -9.30 -1.13 -10.06
C ILE A 37 -9.71 -0.35 -11.30
N SER A 38 -8.86 -0.30 -12.32
CA SER A 38 -9.14 0.45 -13.55
C SER A 38 -10.31 -0.15 -14.32
N PHE A 39 -10.43 -1.48 -14.39
CA PHE A 39 -11.60 -2.12 -14.98
C PHE A 39 -12.88 -1.76 -14.23
N LYS A 40 -12.90 -1.95 -12.90
CA LYS A 40 -14.06 -1.62 -12.06
C LYS A 40 -14.46 -0.15 -12.15
N PHE A 41 -13.47 0.74 -12.17
CA PHE A 41 -13.69 2.17 -12.34
C PHE A 41 -14.36 2.51 -13.68
N ALA A 42 -13.98 1.80 -14.75
CA ALA A 42 -14.56 1.97 -16.07
C ALA A 42 -16.02 1.51 -16.13
N GLU A 43 -16.30 0.33 -15.56
CA GLU A 43 -17.65 -0.24 -15.45
C GLU A 43 -18.56 0.65 -14.59
N GLN A 44 -18.07 1.13 -13.44
CA GLN A 44 -18.82 2.04 -12.56
C GLN A 44 -19.18 3.37 -13.23
N LEU A 45 -18.32 3.88 -14.11
CA LEU A 45 -18.56 5.10 -14.87
C LEU A 45 -19.36 4.87 -16.17
N GLY A 46 -19.64 3.61 -16.53
CA GLY A 46 -20.30 3.26 -17.79
C GLY A 46 -19.48 3.63 -19.03
N ILE A 47 -18.15 3.72 -18.92
CA ILE A 47 -17.29 4.13 -20.02
C ILE A 47 -16.99 2.92 -20.90
N LYS A 48 -17.33 3.02 -22.19
CA LYS A 48 -16.99 1.98 -23.16
C LYS A 48 -15.47 1.82 -23.25
N HIS A 49 -14.98 0.63 -22.89
CA HIS A 49 -13.55 0.32 -22.85
C HIS A 49 -13.21 -0.94 -23.63
N ARG A 50 -11.91 -1.10 -23.94
CA ARG A 50 -11.35 -2.30 -24.59
C ARG A 50 -10.70 -3.27 -23.60
N PHE A 51 -11.00 -3.13 -22.31
CA PHE A 51 -10.48 -4.05 -21.29
C PHE A 51 -11.08 -5.44 -21.44
N HIS A 52 -10.37 -6.42 -20.88
CA HIS A 52 -10.75 -7.82 -21.01
C HIS A 52 -11.88 -8.11 -20.01
N ILE A 53 -13.09 -8.33 -20.52
CA ILE A 53 -14.29 -8.50 -19.69
C ILE A 53 -14.21 -9.81 -18.90
N GLU A 54 -13.80 -10.90 -19.55
CA GLU A 54 -13.75 -12.23 -18.92
C GLU A 54 -12.72 -12.31 -17.77
N SER A 55 -11.66 -11.49 -17.81
CA SER A 55 -10.67 -11.44 -16.72
C SER A 55 -10.83 -10.24 -15.81
N GLU A 56 -11.85 -9.41 -16.04
CA GLU A 56 -12.17 -8.18 -15.29
C GLU A 56 -10.96 -7.26 -15.05
N LYS A 57 -10.09 -7.15 -16.06
CA LYS A 57 -8.78 -6.48 -15.93
C LYS A 57 -8.47 -5.60 -17.12
N ALA A 58 -7.87 -4.45 -16.83
CA ALA A 58 -7.24 -3.63 -17.86
C ALA A 58 -6.06 -4.35 -18.52
N SER A 59 -5.72 -3.99 -19.76
CA SER A 59 -4.55 -4.56 -20.45
C SER A 59 -3.23 -4.03 -19.87
N TYR A 60 -2.15 -4.80 -20.02
CA TYR A 60 -0.81 -4.37 -19.60
C TYR A 60 -0.34 -3.12 -20.35
N ASP A 61 -0.64 -3.04 -21.65
CA ASP A 61 -0.33 -1.86 -22.47
C ASP A 61 -1.00 -0.61 -21.92
N TRP A 62 -2.25 -0.73 -21.48
CA TRP A 62 -2.97 0.39 -20.88
C TRP A 62 -2.28 0.88 -19.60
N VAL A 63 -1.85 -0.05 -18.73
CA VAL A 63 -1.12 0.30 -17.50
C VAL A 63 0.16 1.04 -17.83
N HIS A 64 0.94 0.54 -18.79
CA HIS A 64 2.19 1.19 -19.21
C HIS A 64 1.94 2.63 -19.69
N MET A 65 0.91 2.83 -20.51
CA MET A 65 0.52 4.16 -20.99
C MET A 65 0.01 5.07 -19.87
N PHE A 66 -0.74 4.54 -18.91
CA PHE A 66 -1.24 5.26 -17.75
C PHE A 66 -0.10 5.74 -16.84
N LEU A 67 0.86 4.86 -16.53
CA LEU A 67 2.04 5.22 -15.73
C LEU A 67 2.95 6.21 -16.45
N LYS A 68 3.06 6.13 -17.79
CA LYS A 68 3.79 7.13 -18.57
C LYS A 68 3.16 8.52 -18.47
N ARG A 69 1.85 8.62 -18.25
CA ARG A 69 1.14 9.89 -18.02
C ARG A 69 1.14 10.33 -16.55
N ASN A 70 1.31 9.38 -15.63
CA ASN A 70 1.29 9.58 -14.18
C ASN A 70 2.58 9.00 -13.59
N SER A 71 3.72 9.55 -13.97
CA SER A 71 5.05 9.04 -13.61
C SER A 71 5.38 9.18 -12.13
N ASP A 72 4.56 9.90 -11.38
CA ASP A 72 4.65 10.06 -9.93
C ASP A 72 3.97 8.93 -9.15
N ILE A 73 3.28 7.99 -9.83
CA ILE A 73 2.71 6.80 -9.21
C ILE A 73 3.80 5.71 -9.10
N LEU A 74 4.10 5.32 -7.86
CA LEU A 74 5.04 4.24 -7.56
C LEU A 74 4.31 2.91 -7.29
N LEU A 75 4.28 2.02 -8.27
CA LEU A 75 3.78 0.67 -8.05
C LEU A 75 4.80 -0.17 -7.27
N ARG A 76 4.32 -1.00 -6.34
CA ARG A 76 5.17 -2.01 -5.69
C ARG A 76 5.04 -3.34 -6.39
N LYS A 77 6.15 -4.07 -6.47
CA LYS A 77 6.11 -5.52 -6.63
C LYS A 77 5.67 -6.08 -5.28
N SER A 78 4.72 -7.02 -5.29
CA SER A 78 4.36 -7.75 -4.08
C SER A 78 5.59 -8.53 -3.61
N GLU A 79 6.16 -8.13 -2.47
CA GLU A 79 7.13 -8.95 -1.77
C GLU A 79 6.36 -9.89 -0.85
N GLY A 80 6.67 -11.19 -0.93
CA GLY A 80 6.02 -12.19 -0.07
C GLY A 80 6.30 -11.85 1.40
N VAL A 81 5.26 -11.52 2.15
CA VAL A 81 5.37 -11.44 3.60
C VAL A 81 5.47 -12.87 4.10
N SER A 82 6.54 -13.21 4.84
CA SER A 82 6.66 -14.54 5.41
C SER A 82 5.48 -14.82 6.32
N TYR A 83 5.03 -16.08 6.38
CA TYR A 83 3.91 -16.49 7.24
C TYR A 83 4.09 -15.99 8.69
N ALA A 84 5.31 -16.07 9.21
CA ALA A 84 5.66 -15.56 10.54
C ALA A 84 5.40 -14.05 10.71
N ARG A 85 5.74 -13.21 9.72
CA ARG A 85 5.46 -11.77 9.79
C ARG A 85 3.97 -11.48 9.75
N SER A 86 3.21 -12.22 8.93
CA SER A 86 1.75 -12.06 8.85
C SER A 86 1.07 -12.42 10.17
N GLN A 87 1.53 -13.47 10.86
CA GLN A 87 1.00 -13.84 12.17
C GLN A 87 1.38 -12.84 13.27
N GLY A 88 2.61 -12.33 13.26
CA GLY A 88 3.09 -11.35 14.25
C GLY A 88 2.44 -9.96 14.15
N MET A 89 1.78 -9.63 13.04
CA MET A 89 1.05 -8.36 12.85
C MET A 89 -0.46 -8.50 13.00
N THR A 90 -0.93 -9.45 13.79
CA THR A 90 -2.36 -9.57 14.15
C THR A 90 -2.68 -8.69 15.35
N LYS A 91 -3.95 -8.28 15.50
CA LYS A 91 -4.40 -7.46 16.64
C LYS A 91 -4.08 -8.11 17.99
N ALA A 92 -4.20 -9.44 18.08
CA ALA A 92 -3.89 -10.18 19.31
C ALA A 92 -2.41 -10.09 19.66
N GLU A 93 -1.51 -10.41 18.72
CA GLU A 93 -0.06 -10.34 18.92
C GLU A 93 0.42 -8.91 19.22
N VAL A 94 -0.12 -7.91 18.50
CA VAL A 94 0.20 -6.50 18.73
C VAL A 94 -0.23 -6.06 20.13
N ASN A 95 -1.41 -6.47 20.59
CA ASN A 95 -1.86 -6.17 21.94
C ASN A 95 -0.95 -6.79 22.99
N VAL A 96 -0.61 -8.08 22.85
CA VAL A 96 0.30 -8.79 23.76
C VAL A 96 1.66 -8.09 23.82
N TYR A 97 2.20 -7.68 22.67
CA TYR A 97 3.45 -6.92 22.61
C TYR A 97 3.36 -5.60 23.39
N PHE A 98 2.33 -4.77 23.15
CA PHE A 98 2.21 -3.48 23.81
C PHE A 98 1.86 -3.59 25.30
N GLU A 99 1.12 -4.62 25.72
CA GLU A 99 0.90 -4.93 27.13
C GLU A 99 2.21 -5.30 27.83
N MET A 100 3.02 -6.18 27.22
CA MET A 100 4.31 -6.56 27.75
C MET A 100 5.29 -5.37 27.80
N LEU A 101 5.32 -4.57 26.73
CA LEU A 101 6.11 -3.34 26.70
C LEU A 101 5.67 -2.37 27.82
N GLY A 102 4.37 -2.16 27.99
CA GLY A 102 3.83 -1.31 29.04
C GLY A 102 4.19 -1.78 30.44
N ARG A 103 4.18 -3.09 30.70
CA ARG A 103 4.66 -3.69 31.95
C ARG A 103 6.14 -3.40 32.19
N ILE A 104 7.01 -3.72 31.23
CA ILE A 104 8.46 -3.50 31.35
C ILE A 104 8.77 -2.02 31.60
N LEU A 105 8.11 -1.12 30.89
CA LEU A 105 8.30 0.32 31.08
C LEU A 105 7.84 0.80 32.46
N SER A 106 6.76 0.22 33.00
CA SER A 106 6.26 0.52 34.34
C SER A 106 7.19 -0.03 35.43
N ASP A 107 7.60 -1.30 35.30
CA ASP A 107 8.43 -2.00 36.28
C ASP A 107 9.83 -1.38 36.42
N ASN A 108 10.30 -0.68 35.38
CA ASN A 108 11.60 -0.01 35.36
C ASN A 108 11.49 1.53 35.53
N ASP A 109 10.30 2.05 35.85
CA ASP A 109 10.02 3.50 35.98
C ASP A 109 10.42 4.34 34.75
N LEU A 110 10.48 3.71 33.58
CA LEU A 110 10.95 4.33 32.33
C LEU A 110 9.88 5.20 31.65
N ILE A 111 8.61 5.06 32.03
CA ILE A 111 7.50 5.90 31.52
C ILE A 111 7.76 7.39 31.80
N SER A 112 8.41 7.70 32.91
CA SER A 112 8.69 9.08 33.35
C SER A 112 10.03 9.64 32.86
N LYS A 113 10.86 8.83 32.19
CA LYS A 113 12.26 9.14 31.88
C LYS A 113 12.60 8.83 30.40
N PRO A 114 12.03 9.57 29.45
CA PRO A 114 12.23 9.32 28.01
C PRO A 114 13.70 9.43 27.57
N SER A 115 14.54 10.16 28.30
CA SER A 115 15.97 10.37 27.99
C SER A 115 16.87 9.16 28.26
N TYR A 116 16.43 8.13 29.01
CA TYR A 116 17.25 6.94 29.29
C TYR A 116 17.14 5.85 28.21
N ALA A 117 16.19 5.98 27.27
CA ALA A 117 16.04 5.06 26.14
C ALA A 117 17.25 5.09 25.17
N GLU A 118 18.10 6.13 25.24
CA GLU A 118 19.31 6.27 24.41
C GLU A 118 20.54 5.52 24.99
N HIS A 119 20.42 4.91 26.18
CA HIS A 119 21.50 4.19 26.85
C HIS A 119 21.24 2.67 27.01
N VAL A 120 20.36 2.10 26.18
CA VAL A 120 20.19 0.64 26.11
C VAL A 120 21.48 0.05 25.53
N LYS A 121 22.28 -0.60 26.39
CA LYS A 121 23.48 -1.33 25.94
C LYS A 121 23.06 -2.42 24.96
N PRO A 122 23.82 -2.61 23.86
CA PRO A 122 23.50 -3.64 22.87
C PRO A 122 23.43 -5.00 23.55
N ILE A 123 22.34 -5.72 23.27
CA ILE A 123 22.13 -7.11 23.68
C ILE A 123 23.29 -7.91 23.05
N PRO A 124 24.11 -8.65 23.82
CA PRO A 124 25.17 -9.44 23.24
C PRO A 124 24.57 -10.51 22.33
N ASN A 125 25.06 -10.55 21.09
CA ASN A 125 24.64 -11.53 20.09
C ASN A 125 24.81 -12.95 20.63
N CYS A 126 23.79 -13.79 20.48
CA CYS A 126 23.94 -15.24 20.44
C CYS A 126 24.70 -15.67 19.18
#